data_AF-A0A7W3IVU3-F1
#
_entry.id   AF-A0A7W3IVU3-F1
#
_cell.length_a   1.000
_cell.length_b   1.000
_cell.length_c   1.000
_cell.angle_alpha   90.00
_cell.angle_beta   90.00
_cell.angle_gamma   90.00
#
_symmetry.space_group_name_H-M   'P 1'
#
loop_
_entity.id
_entity.type
_entity.pdbx_description
1 polymer ?
#
loop_
_entity_poly.entity_id
_entity_poly.type
_entity_poly.pdbx_seq_one_letter_code
_entity_poly.pdbx_strand_id
1 'polypeptide(L)'
;MASGGANEARRPVWGLGPVGGLVLLTVLVAGLSVAALGLRAFRAHHVGVSAFDFMPWNLFLAWIPYLLALLIAAVHRSRGPRPLLVALGLAWLLFLPNAPYLVTDVIHLGTAWGAPLWFDAGLIALFAGTGLALGLASLLIVHRVVEARLGRLWGWCVAVGSLVLSAVGIYLGRYPRFNSWDVITNPHGLLATVLHRLTDPLGNPFLLKFGLLTSTLLLGSYLLVWLVGRFLVRPAHPVR
;
A
#
# COMPACT_ATOMS: atom_id res chain seq x y z
N MET A 1 43.47 -14.99 -30.88
CA MET A 1 42.45 -15.59 -29.99
C MET A 1 42.59 -14.96 -28.61
N ALA A 2 41.71 -14.03 -28.25
CA ALA A 2 41.63 -13.47 -26.90
C ALA A 2 40.16 -13.17 -26.59
N SER A 3 39.57 -14.09 -25.81
CA SER A 3 38.43 -13.96 -24.90
C SER A 3 37.49 -12.75 -25.05
N GLY A 4 36.40 -12.95 -25.79
CA GLY A 4 35.15 -12.22 -25.59
C GLY A 4 34.45 -12.68 -24.30
N GLY A 5 34.90 -12.18 -23.15
CA GLY A 5 34.23 -12.34 -21.85
C GLY A 5 33.11 -11.31 -21.68
N ALA A 6 32.08 -11.38 -22.54
CA ALA A 6 30.94 -10.50 -22.45
C ALA A 6 30.00 -10.93 -21.32
N ASN A 7 30.03 -10.17 -20.23
CA ASN A 7 28.85 -9.73 -19.49
C ASN A 7 27.87 -10.85 -19.07
N GLU A 8 28.29 -11.74 -18.17
CA GLU A 8 27.35 -12.49 -17.34
C GLU A 8 26.64 -11.53 -16.37
N ALA A 9 25.57 -10.92 -16.88
CA ALA A 9 24.61 -10.20 -16.07
C ALA A 9 24.09 -11.16 -14.98
N ARG A 10 24.58 -10.94 -13.76
CA ARG A 10 24.23 -11.63 -12.51
C ARG A 10 22.72 -11.89 -12.47
N ARG A 11 22.32 -13.12 -12.80
CA ARG A 11 20.92 -13.52 -12.74
C ARG A 11 20.50 -13.63 -11.27
N PRO A 12 19.34 -13.09 -10.87
CA PRO A 12 18.80 -13.35 -9.54
C PRO A 12 18.62 -14.87 -9.34
N VAL A 13 18.75 -15.32 -8.09
CA VAL A 13 18.70 -16.74 -7.68
C VAL A 13 17.42 -17.44 -8.15
N TRP A 14 16.34 -16.67 -8.32
CA TRP A 14 15.10 -17.08 -8.97
C TRP A 14 15.07 -16.47 -10.36
N GLY A 15 15.10 -17.28 -11.43
CA GLY A 15 15.25 -16.86 -12.83
C GLY A 15 14.16 -15.94 -13.41
N LEU A 16 13.33 -15.30 -12.59
CA LEU A 16 12.38 -14.28 -13.01
C LEU A 16 13.09 -12.93 -13.12
N GLY A 17 13.03 -12.32 -14.30
CA GLY A 17 13.37 -10.90 -14.45
C GLY A 17 12.42 -10.00 -13.64
N PRO A 18 12.75 -8.71 -13.45
CA PRO A 18 11.94 -7.78 -12.66
C PRO A 18 10.45 -7.72 -13.07
N VAL A 19 10.17 -7.87 -14.37
CA VAL A 19 8.79 -7.93 -14.90
C VAL A 19 8.09 -9.22 -14.49
N GLY A 20 8.76 -10.36 -14.56
CA GLY A 20 8.18 -11.66 -14.16
C GLY A 20 7.86 -11.70 -12.66
N GLY A 21 8.72 -11.14 -11.82
CA GLY A 21 8.45 -11.00 -10.38
C GLY A 21 7.24 -10.12 -10.08
N LEU A 22 7.08 -9.01 -10.82
CA LEU A 22 5.93 -8.11 -10.68
C LEU A 22 4.62 -8.75 -11.14
N VAL A 23 4.65 -9.51 -12.23
CA VAL A 23 3.48 -10.28 -12.71
C VAL A 23 3.08 -11.32 -11.68
N LEU A 24 4.04 -12.09 -11.15
CA LEU A 24 3.76 -13.09 -10.12
C LEU A 24 3.16 -12.45 -8.85
N LEU A 25 3.74 -11.34 -8.39
CA LEU A 25 3.19 -10.58 -7.26
C LEU A 25 1.75 -10.13 -7.53
N THR A 26 1.48 -9.59 -8.72
CA THR A 26 0.15 -9.14 -9.15
C THR A 26 -0.87 -10.28 -9.15
N VAL A 27 -0.49 -11.43 -9.71
CA VAL A 27 -1.32 -12.64 -9.74
C VAL A 27 -1.60 -13.13 -8.32
N LEU A 28 -0.59 -13.13 -7.45
CA LEU A 28 -0.73 -13.54 -6.05
C LEU A 28 -1.72 -12.64 -5.31
N VAL A 29 -1.56 -11.31 -5.35
CA VAL A 29 -2.47 -10.40 -4.63
C VAL A 29 -3.88 -10.38 -5.24
N ALA A 30 -4.02 -10.64 -6.55
CA ALA A 30 -5.31 -10.88 -7.19
C ALA A 30 -5.97 -12.18 -6.69
N GLY A 31 -5.20 -13.28 -6.58
CA GLY A 31 -5.67 -14.54 -6.02
C GLY A 31 -6.13 -14.39 -4.56
N LEU A 32 -5.36 -13.67 -3.74
CA LEU A 32 -5.72 -13.37 -2.35
C LEU A 32 -6.98 -12.48 -2.26
N SER A 33 -7.14 -11.52 -3.18
CA SER A 33 -8.35 -10.70 -3.29
C SER A 33 -9.59 -11.56 -3.60
N VAL A 34 -9.47 -12.48 -4.57
CA VAL A 34 -10.56 -13.42 -4.91
C VAL A 34 -10.87 -14.34 -3.73
N ALA A 35 -9.85 -14.85 -3.04
CA ALA A 35 -10.03 -15.67 -1.85
C ALA A 35 -10.74 -14.90 -0.73
N ALA A 36 -10.37 -13.64 -0.47
CA ALA A 36 -11.04 -12.76 0.51
C ALA A 36 -12.52 -12.54 0.18
N LEU A 37 -12.83 -12.22 -1.08
CA LEU A 37 -14.21 -12.05 -1.54
C LEU A 37 -15.00 -13.35 -1.44
N GLY A 38 -14.37 -14.49 -1.79
CA GLY A 38 -14.94 -15.83 -1.68
C GLY A 38 -15.26 -16.20 -0.23
N LEU A 39 -14.34 -15.97 0.71
CA LEU A 39 -14.57 -16.22 2.13
C LEU A 39 -15.71 -15.36 2.70
N ARG A 40 -15.80 -14.09 2.29
CA ARG A 40 -16.93 -13.24 2.67
C ARG A 40 -18.26 -13.78 2.13
N ALA A 41 -18.30 -14.16 0.85
CA ALA A 41 -19.50 -14.72 0.23
C ALA A 41 -19.90 -16.05 0.89
N PHE A 42 -18.93 -16.93 1.16
CA PHE A 42 -19.12 -18.17 1.89
C PHE A 42 -19.74 -17.92 3.27
N ARG A 43 -19.18 -16.97 4.03
CA ARG A 43 -19.69 -16.56 5.34
C ARG A 43 -21.14 -16.09 5.26
N ALA A 44 -21.44 -15.17 4.35
CA ALA A 44 -22.78 -14.61 4.19
C ALA A 44 -23.81 -15.69 3.83
N HIS A 45 -23.44 -16.62 2.94
CA HIS A 45 -24.29 -17.75 2.56
C HIS A 45 -24.52 -18.74 3.71
N HIS A 46 -23.49 -19.09 4.47
CA HIS A 46 -23.59 -20.10 5.53
C HIS A 46 -24.27 -19.58 6.81
N VAL A 47 -24.01 -18.32 7.17
CA VAL A 47 -24.60 -17.71 8.37
C VAL A 47 -26.01 -17.18 8.08
N GLY A 48 -26.34 -16.88 6.81
CA GLY A 48 -27.60 -16.25 6.42
C GLY A 48 -27.71 -14.77 6.82
N VAL A 49 -26.61 -14.18 7.32
CA VAL A 49 -26.51 -12.78 7.73
C VAL A 49 -25.31 -12.12 7.05
N SER A 50 -25.56 -11.02 6.35
CA SER A 50 -24.50 -10.24 5.72
C SER A 50 -23.64 -9.53 6.76
N ALA A 51 -22.32 -9.55 6.56
CA ALA A 51 -21.36 -8.81 7.36
C ALA A 51 -20.17 -8.39 6.50
N PHE A 52 -19.47 -7.34 6.93
CA PHE A 52 -18.28 -6.81 6.27
C PHE A 52 -18.53 -6.36 4.82
N ASP A 53 -19.72 -5.81 4.55
CA ASP A 53 -20.16 -5.38 3.21
C ASP A 53 -19.35 -4.22 2.63
N PHE A 54 -18.69 -3.47 3.51
CA PHE A 54 -17.78 -2.39 3.13
C PHE A 54 -16.40 -2.90 2.64
N MET A 55 -15.99 -4.12 3.00
CA MET A 55 -14.65 -4.64 2.68
C MET A 55 -14.38 -4.81 1.19
N PRO A 56 -15.31 -5.30 0.36
CA PRO A 56 -15.12 -5.32 -1.10
C PRO A 56 -14.84 -3.93 -1.69
N TRP A 57 -15.53 -2.89 -1.20
CA TRP A 57 -15.30 -1.52 -1.64
C TRP A 57 -13.93 -1.00 -1.18
N ASN A 58 -13.56 -1.23 0.08
CA ASN A 58 -12.23 -0.87 0.59
C ASN A 58 -11.13 -1.58 -0.21
N LEU A 59 -11.30 -2.87 -0.52
CA LEU A 59 -10.36 -3.63 -1.33
C LEU A 59 -10.24 -3.08 -2.74
N PHE A 60 -11.35 -2.68 -3.37
CA PHE A 60 -11.32 -1.99 -4.66
C PHE A 60 -10.47 -0.70 -4.58
N LEU A 61 -10.66 0.12 -3.56
CA LEU A 61 -9.84 1.34 -3.37
C LEU A 61 -8.36 1.03 -3.10
N ALA A 62 -8.06 -0.09 -2.43
CA ALA A 62 -6.69 -0.54 -2.17
C ALA A 62 -5.91 -0.90 -3.45
N TRP A 63 -6.60 -1.27 -4.54
CA TRP A 63 -5.97 -1.55 -5.83
C TRP A 63 -5.51 -0.29 -6.57
N ILE A 64 -6.20 0.84 -6.37
CA ILE A 64 -5.91 2.10 -7.08
C ILE A 64 -4.44 2.54 -6.95
N PRO A 65 -3.85 2.68 -5.74
CA PRO A 65 -2.45 3.10 -5.63
C PRO A 65 -1.48 2.10 -6.26
N TYR A 66 -1.77 0.80 -6.24
CA TYR A 66 -0.94 -0.20 -6.91
C TYR A 66 -0.95 -0.02 -8.43
N LEU A 67 -2.13 0.14 -9.04
CA LEU A 67 -2.26 0.37 -10.48
C LEU A 67 -1.62 1.70 -10.90
N LEU A 68 -1.77 2.76 -10.11
CA LEU A 68 -1.09 4.04 -10.35
C LEU A 68 0.43 3.89 -10.29
N ALA A 69 0.96 3.11 -9.34
CA ALA A 69 2.40 2.85 -9.25
C ALA A 69 2.93 2.09 -10.48
N LEU A 70 2.18 1.10 -10.99
CA LEU A 70 2.51 0.41 -12.24
C LEU A 70 2.53 1.38 -13.42
N LEU A 71 1.55 2.28 -13.51
CA LEU A 71 1.49 3.30 -14.55
C LEU A 71 2.65 4.30 -14.46
N ILE A 72 3.01 4.77 -13.26
CA ILE A 72 4.19 5.61 -13.00
C ILE A 72 5.45 4.91 -13.50
N ALA A 73 5.63 3.62 -13.17
CA ALA A 73 6.78 2.85 -13.62
C ALA A 73 6.81 2.70 -15.16
N ALA A 74 5.67 2.42 -15.79
CA ALA A 74 5.55 2.31 -17.24
C ALA A 74 5.90 3.63 -17.94
N VAL A 75 5.32 4.75 -17.50
CA VAL A 75 5.59 6.11 -18.01
C VAL A 75 7.05 6.49 -17.79
N HIS A 76 7.64 6.16 -16.64
CA HIS A 76 9.05 6.40 -16.40
C HIS A 76 9.94 5.62 -17.38
N ARG A 77 9.62 4.35 -17.63
CA ARG A 77 10.39 3.46 -18.51
C ARG A 77 10.31 3.86 -19.98
N SER A 78 9.16 4.40 -20.41
CA SER A 78 8.97 4.96 -21.75
C SER A 78 9.49 6.40 -21.90
N ARG A 79 10.15 6.96 -20.88
CA ARG A 79 10.63 8.35 -20.83
C ARG A 79 9.52 9.38 -21.05
N GLY A 80 8.32 9.10 -20.53
CA GLY A 80 7.19 10.01 -20.59
C GLY A 80 7.44 11.36 -19.90
N PRO A 81 6.58 12.36 -20.18
CA PRO A 81 6.80 13.74 -19.77
C PRO A 81 6.75 13.92 -18.25
N ARG A 82 7.58 14.83 -17.72
CA ARG A 82 7.67 15.12 -16.28
C ARG A 82 6.32 15.54 -15.66
N PRO A 83 5.50 16.42 -16.28
CA PRO A 83 4.20 16.80 -15.71
C PRO A 83 3.27 15.61 -15.48
N LEU A 84 3.25 14.64 -16.40
CA LEU A 84 2.43 13.42 -16.24
C LEU A 84 2.89 12.59 -15.04
N LEU A 85 4.19 12.42 -14.84
CA LEU A 85 4.73 11.71 -13.68
C LEU A 85 4.37 12.40 -12.36
N VAL A 86 4.40 13.74 -12.33
CA VAL A 86 4.00 14.52 -11.16
C VAL A 86 2.51 14.35 -10.89
N ALA A 87 1.65 14.48 -11.91
CA ALA A 87 0.21 14.28 -11.77
C ALA A 87 -0.13 12.87 -11.27
N LEU A 88 0.49 11.83 -11.85
CA LEU A 88 0.32 10.45 -11.41
C LEU A 88 0.86 10.23 -9.99
N GLY A 89 1.98 10.84 -9.62
CA GLY A 89 2.54 10.77 -8.28
C GLY A 89 1.65 11.42 -7.22
N LEU A 90 1.03 12.56 -7.52
CA LEU A 90 0.06 13.21 -6.65
C LEU A 90 -1.22 12.38 -6.49
N ALA A 91 -1.76 11.86 -7.60
CA ALA A 91 -2.90 10.94 -7.56
C ALA A 91 -2.57 9.68 -6.75
N TRP A 92 -1.39 9.09 -6.97
CA TRP A 92 -0.92 7.94 -6.21
C TRP A 92 -0.85 8.24 -4.71
N LEU A 93 -0.26 9.37 -4.32
CA LEU A 93 -0.15 9.77 -2.92
C LEU A 93 -1.51 9.98 -2.25
N LEU A 94 -2.48 10.54 -2.98
CA LEU A 94 -3.84 10.75 -2.51
C LEU A 94 -4.60 9.42 -2.27
N PHE A 95 -4.36 8.42 -3.11
CA PHE A 95 -5.00 7.11 -3.00
C PHE A 95 -4.22 6.09 -2.17
N LEU A 96 -2.92 6.32 -1.92
CA LEU A 96 -2.07 5.44 -1.13
C LEU A 96 -2.65 5.05 0.23
N PRO A 97 -3.29 5.93 1.02
CA PRO A 97 -3.81 5.57 2.34
C PRO A 97 -4.85 4.43 2.29
N ASN A 98 -5.62 4.30 1.20
CA ASN A 98 -6.71 3.32 1.08
C ASN A 98 -6.21 1.88 1.15
N ALA A 99 -4.97 1.60 0.74
CA ALA A 99 -4.42 0.25 0.77
C ALA A 99 -4.12 -0.24 2.21
N PRO A 100 -3.26 0.44 3.00
CA PRO A 100 -3.06 0.12 4.41
C PRO A 100 -4.28 0.43 5.30
N TYR A 101 -5.26 1.21 4.84
CA TYR A 101 -6.51 1.46 5.59
C TYR A 101 -7.21 0.17 6.02
N LEU A 102 -7.18 -0.88 5.19
CA LEU A 102 -7.83 -2.16 5.48
C LEU A 102 -7.31 -2.80 6.78
N VAL A 103 -6.07 -2.51 7.21
CA VAL A 103 -5.54 -2.98 8.50
C VAL A 103 -6.39 -2.48 9.66
N THR A 104 -6.94 -1.27 9.54
CA THR A 104 -7.79 -0.67 10.57
C THR A 104 -9.21 -1.25 10.59
N ASP A 105 -9.61 -2.05 9.60
CA ASP A 105 -10.92 -2.72 9.61
C ASP A 105 -11.01 -3.82 10.68
N VAL A 106 -9.88 -4.20 11.31
CA VAL A 106 -9.84 -5.10 12.48
C VAL A 106 -10.71 -4.64 13.65
N ILE A 107 -11.05 -3.35 13.72
CA ILE A 107 -12.00 -2.82 14.71
C ILE A 107 -13.40 -3.44 14.61
N HIS A 108 -13.76 -4.04 13.48
CA HIS A 108 -15.04 -4.75 13.28
C HIS A 108 -14.98 -6.22 13.72
N LEU A 109 -13.83 -6.69 14.20
CA LEU A 109 -13.74 -8.04 14.76
C LEU A 109 -14.64 -8.15 15.99
N GLY A 110 -15.49 -9.16 16.02
CA GLY A 110 -16.44 -9.39 17.12
C GLY A 110 -17.70 -8.53 17.07
N THR A 111 -17.89 -7.68 16.04
CA THR A 111 -19.15 -6.91 15.89
C THR A 111 -20.24 -7.70 15.18
N ALA A 112 -19.87 -8.75 14.44
CA ALA A 112 -20.79 -9.59 13.69
C ALA A 112 -21.02 -10.92 14.44
N TRP A 113 -22.26 -11.40 14.41
CA TRP A 113 -22.66 -12.65 15.06
C TRP A 113 -22.77 -13.78 14.02
N GLY A 114 -22.85 -15.03 14.52
CA GLY A 114 -23.19 -16.22 13.73
C GLY A 114 -22.01 -17.00 13.13
N ALA A 115 -20.87 -16.37 12.86
CA ALA A 115 -19.63 -17.06 12.50
C ALA A 115 -18.71 -17.21 13.74
N PRO A 116 -17.88 -18.27 13.82
CA PRO A 116 -16.83 -18.35 14.84
C PRO A 116 -15.84 -17.18 14.72
N LEU A 117 -15.41 -16.63 15.86
CA LEU A 117 -14.53 -15.44 15.91
C LEU A 117 -13.22 -15.62 15.11
N TRP A 118 -12.65 -16.83 15.13
CA TRP A 118 -11.42 -17.13 14.37
C TRP A 118 -11.62 -17.05 12.86
N PHE A 119 -12.83 -17.35 12.36
CA PHE A 119 -13.15 -17.26 10.95
C PHE A 119 -13.22 -15.79 10.53
N ASP A 120 -13.94 -14.97 11.31
CA ASP A 120 -14.04 -13.53 11.05
C ASP A 120 -12.67 -12.85 11.19
N ALA A 121 -11.86 -13.25 12.16
CA ALA A 121 -10.47 -12.79 12.28
C ALA A 121 -9.64 -13.15 11.04
N GLY A 122 -9.73 -14.39 10.55
CA GLY A 122 -9.03 -14.84 9.35
C GLY A 122 -9.47 -14.10 8.09
N LEU A 123 -10.77 -13.85 7.93
CA LEU A 123 -11.33 -13.07 6.83
C LEU A 123 -10.79 -11.63 6.85
N ILE A 124 -10.91 -10.95 7.99
CA ILE A 124 -10.42 -9.57 8.14
C ILE A 124 -8.90 -9.53 7.91
N ALA A 125 -8.15 -10.47 8.46
CA ALA A 125 -6.70 -10.56 8.28
C ALA A 125 -6.30 -10.75 6.81
N LEU A 126 -7.06 -11.51 6.03
CA LEU A 126 -6.81 -11.70 4.61
C LEU A 126 -7.05 -10.40 3.82
N PHE A 127 -8.12 -9.66 4.11
CA PHE A 127 -8.35 -8.34 3.53
C PHE A 127 -7.24 -7.35 3.93
N ALA A 128 -6.92 -7.26 5.22
CA ALA A 128 -5.88 -6.40 5.76
C ALA A 128 -4.50 -6.69 5.17
N GLY A 129 -4.12 -7.97 5.11
CA GLY A 129 -2.85 -8.42 4.54
C GLY A 129 -2.76 -8.15 3.05
N THR A 130 -3.84 -8.35 2.29
CA THR A 130 -3.89 -8.05 0.86
C THR A 130 -3.77 -6.55 0.60
N GLY A 131 -4.51 -5.72 1.34
CA GLY A 131 -4.42 -4.26 1.26
C GLY A 131 -3.02 -3.74 1.62
N LEU A 132 -2.42 -4.25 2.71
CA LEU A 132 -1.07 -3.89 3.10
C LEU A 132 -0.05 -4.30 2.03
N ALA A 133 -0.16 -5.51 1.45
CA ALA A 133 0.71 -5.97 0.37
C ALA A 133 0.63 -5.07 -0.87
N LEU A 134 -0.58 -4.70 -1.31
CA LEU A 134 -0.80 -3.74 -2.40
C LEU A 134 -0.16 -2.39 -2.11
N GLY A 135 -0.36 -1.86 -0.89
CA GLY A 135 0.22 -0.60 -0.44
C GLY A 135 1.75 -0.61 -0.45
N LEU A 136 2.36 -1.61 0.18
CA LEU A 136 3.82 -1.75 0.26
C LEU A 136 4.47 -1.99 -1.11
N ALA A 137 3.84 -2.81 -1.97
CA ALA A 137 4.28 -3.01 -3.34
C ALA A 137 4.24 -1.71 -4.15
N SER A 138 3.15 -0.94 -4.05
CA SER A 138 3.00 0.34 -4.72
C SER A 138 4.09 1.34 -4.28
N LEU A 139 4.35 1.41 -2.96
CA LEU A 139 5.37 2.27 -2.37
C LEU A 139 6.77 1.87 -2.82
N LEU A 140 7.07 0.57 -2.88
CA LEU A 140 8.37 0.10 -3.35
C LEU A 140 8.62 0.50 -4.82
N ILE A 141 7.61 0.37 -5.68
CA ILE A 141 7.71 0.76 -7.10
C ILE A 141 7.98 2.26 -7.21
N VAL A 142 7.17 3.09 -6.55
CA VAL A 142 7.34 4.56 -6.60
C VAL A 142 8.67 4.98 -5.98
N HIS A 143 9.07 4.38 -4.86
CA HIS A 143 10.38 4.63 -4.25
C HIS A 143 11.51 4.38 -5.26
N ARG A 144 11.50 3.24 -5.97
CA ARG A 144 12.53 2.93 -7.00
C ARG A 144 12.52 3.92 -8.16
N VAL A 145 11.35 4.36 -8.61
CA VAL A 145 11.24 5.37 -9.68
C VAL A 145 11.83 6.71 -9.22
N VAL A 146 11.54 7.14 -8.00
CA VAL A 146 12.09 8.38 -7.44
C VAL A 146 13.60 8.26 -7.23
N GLU A 147 14.09 7.14 -6.68
CA GLU A 147 15.53 6.87 -6.54
C GLU A 147 16.24 6.97 -7.89
N ALA A 148 15.67 6.38 -8.95
CA ALA A 148 16.26 6.38 -10.28
C ALA A 148 16.30 7.79 -10.92
N ARG A 149 15.38 8.68 -10.56
CA ARG A 149 15.26 10.02 -11.18
C ARG A 149 15.94 11.13 -10.40
N LEU A 150 15.82 11.08 -9.07
CA LEU A 150 16.24 12.16 -8.16
C LEU A 150 17.31 11.71 -7.17
N GLY A 151 17.66 10.43 -7.15
CA GLY A 151 18.66 9.87 -6.26
C GLY A 151 18.09 9.29 -4.97
N ARG A 152 18.94 8.57 -4.25
CA ARG A 152 18.57 7.76 -3.08
C ARG A 152 17.93 8.58 -1.96
N LEU A 153 18.45 9.76 -1.66
CA LEU A 153 17.93 10.63 -0.61
C LEU A 153 16.43 10.94 -0.85
N TRP A 154 16.10 11.43 -2.04
CA TRP A 154 14.73 11.77 -2.40
C TRP A 154 13.80 10.56 -2.45
N GLY A 155 14.31 9.39 -2.86
CA GLY A 155 13.58 8.13 -2.78
C GLY A 155 13.08 7.86 -1.35
N TRP A 156 13.98 7.94 -0.37
CA TRP A 156 13.63 7.72 1.03
C TRP A 156 12.76 8.83 1.60
N CYS A 157 13.02 10.10 1.26
CA CYS A 157 12.16 11.20 1.68
C CYS A 157 10.71 11.01 1.21
N VAL A 158 10.52 10.64 -0.06
CA VAL A 158 9.19 10.32 -0.59
C VAL A 158 8.61 9.10 0.11
N ALA A 159 9.40 8.03 0.29
CA ALA A 159 8.89 6.81 0.93
C ALA A 159 8.40 7.07 2.37
N VAL A 160 9.24 7.69 3.21
CA VAL A 160 8.89 8.00 4.61
C VAL A 160 7.76 9.04 4.68
N GLY A 161 7.83 10.10 3.87
CA GLY A 161 6.80 11.13 3.82
C GLY A 161 5.44 10.57 3.42
N SER A 162 5.40 9.69 2.42
CA SER A 162 4.17 9.01 1.99
C SER A 162 3.56 8.14 3.08
N LEU A 163 4.37 7.48 3.91
CA LEU A 163 3.88 6.66 5.02
C LEU A 163 3.25 7.49 6.14
N VAL A 164 3.88 8.61 6.49
CA VAL A 164 3.34 9.56 7.48
C VAL A 164 2.04 10.18 6.97
N LEU A 165 2.02 10.64 5.71
CA LEU A 165 0.82 11.16 5.07
C LEU A 165 -0.28 10.09 4.96
N SER A 166 0.09 8.83 4.74
CA SER A 166 -0.86 7.71 4.74
C SER A 166 -1.50 7.51 6.12
N ALA A 167 -0.75 7.62 7.21
CA ALA A 167 -1.32 7.55 8.55
C ALA A 167 -2.37 8.65 8.80
N VAL A 168 -2.11 9.87 8.32
CA VAL A 168 -3.09 10.97 8.36
C VAL A 168 -4.30 10.66 7.48
N GLY A 169 -4.10 10.20 6.25
CA GLY A 169 -5.19 9.81 5.35
C GLY A 169 -6.06 8.70 5.92
N ILE A 170 -5.47 7.69 6.57
CA ILE A 170 -6.20 6.62 7.24
C ILE A 170 -7.06 7.19 8.37
N TYR A 171 -6.52 8.10 9.17
CA TYR A 171 -7.28 8.77 10.22
C TYR A 171 -8.48 9.54 9.65
N LEU A 172 -8.27 10.32 8.59
CA LEU A 172 -9.30 11.11 7.92
C LEU A 172 -10.41 10.23 7.30
N GLY A 173 -10.04 9.06 6.78
CA GLY A 173 -11.00 8.07 6.31
C GLY A 173 -11.77 7.38 7.44
N ARG A 174 -11.11 7.13 8.57
CA ARG A 174 -11.70 6.30 9.64
C ARG A 174 -12.64 7.07 10.56
N TYR A 175 -12.24 8.27 11.01
CA TYR A 175 -12.99 9.01 12.02
C TYR A 175 -13.87 10.12 11.41
N PRO A 176 -13.32 11.05 10.61
CA PRO A 176 -14.14 12.02 9.88
C PRO A 176 -14.91 11.45 8.66
N ARG A 177 -14.59 10.23 8.21
CA ARG A 177 -15.21 9.57 7.04
C ARG A 177 -15.00 10.28 5.69
N PHE A 178 -13.86 10.96 5.53
CA PHE A 178 -13.46 11.50 4.22
C PHE A 178 -12.92 10.41 3.30
N ASN A 179 -13.28 10.49 2.03
CA ASN A 179 -12.74 9.65 0.97
C ASN A 179 -11.73 10.43 0.11
N SER A 180 -10.92 9.71 -0.67
CA SER A 180 -9.92 10.34 -1.55
C SER A 180 -10.52 11.30 -2.58
N TRP A 181 -11.79 11.13 -2.97
CA TRP A 181 -12.47 12.03 -3.90
C TRP A 181 -13.04 13.31 -3.24
N ASP A 182 -13.06 13.41 -1.91
CA ASP A 182 -13.53 14.61 -1.21
C ASP A 182 -12.62 15.83 -1.43
N VAL A 183 -11.39 15.63 -1.92
CA VAL A 183 -10.55 16.72 -2.44
C VAL A 183 -11.24 17.47 -3.59
N ILE A 184 -12.11 16.80 -4.35
CA ILE A 184 -12.85 17.37 -5.47
C ILE A 184 -14.31 17.63 -5.08
N THR A 185 -14.96 16.69 -4.38
CA THR A 185 -16.39 16.77 -4.07
C THR A 185 -16.71 17.63 -2.84
N ASN A 186 -15.78 17.78 -1.89
CA ASN A 186 -15.95 18.60 -0.69
C ASN A 186 -14.62 19.24 -0.22
N PRO A 187 -13.97 20.07 -1.06
CA PRO A 187 -12.66 20.64 -0.75
C PRO A 187 -12.69 21.53 0.50
N HIS A 188 -13.77 22.31 0.68
CA HIS A 188 -13.91 23.23 1.82
C HIS A 188 -14.10 22.49 3.14
N GLY A 189 -14.93 21.44 3.18
CA GLY A 189 -15.13 20.64 4.39
C GLY A 189 -13.89 19.85 4.78
N LEU A 190 -13.17 19.31 3.79
CA LEU A 190 -11.88 18.66 4.01
C LEU A 190 -10.87 19.64 4.58
N LEU A 191 -10.70 20.81 3.95
CA LEU A 191 -9.75 21.82 4.38
C LEU A 191 -10.08 22.35 5.77
N ALA A 192 -11.34 22.65 6.07
CA ALA A 192 -11.77 23.11 7.38
C ALA A 192 -11.46 22.08 8.48
N THR A 193 -11.70 20.79 8.21
CA THR A 193 -11.41 19.72 9.18
C THR A 193 -9.91 19.55 9.39
N VAL A 194 -9.13 19.55 8.31
CA VAL A 194 -7.67 19.46 8.38
C VAL A 194 -7.10 20.66 9.14
N LEU A 195 -7.50 21.88 8.80
CA LEU A 195 -7.05 23.10 9.48
C LEU A 195 -7.44 23.08 10.96
N HIS A 196 -8.70 22.83 11.30
CA HIS A 196 -9.15 22.80 12.70
C HIS A 196 -8.39 21.78 13.55
N ARG A 197 -8.06 20.60 12.98
CA ARG A 197 -7.30 19.56 13.69
C ARG A 197 -5.78 19.80 13.70
N LEU A 198 -5.25 20.58 12.76
CA LEU A 198 -3.84 20.97 12.73
C LEU A 198 -3.54 22.29 13.46
N THR A 199 -4.54 23.15 13.69
CA THR A 199 -4.38 24.37 14.50
C THR A 199 -4.25 24.05 15.99
N ASP A 200 -4.66 22.86 16.41
CA ASP A 200 -4.42 22.36 17.77
C ASP A 200 -3.97 20.88 17.77
N PRO A 201 -2.74 20.58 17.32
CA PRO A 201 -2.24 19.21 17.28
C PRO A 201 -2.14 18.60 18.68
N LEU A 202 -1.78 19.43 19.68
CA LEU A 202 -1.64 19.02 21.08
C LEU A 202 -3.00 18.83 21.77
N GLY A 203 -4.04 19.54 21.33
CA GLY A 203 -5.42 19.35 21.81
C GLY A 203 -6.15 18.16 21.22
N ASN A 204 -5.58 17.46 20.22
CA ASN A 204 -6.08 16.17 19.75
C ASN A 204 -5.07 15.04 20.01
N PRO A 205 -4.89 14.61 21.29
CA PRO A 205 -3.94 13.57 21.64
C PRO A 205 -4.27 12.22 20.97
N PHE A 206 -5.52 12.01 20.58
CA PHE A 206 -5.94 10.81 19.85
C PHE A 206 -5.37 10.78 18.43
N LEU A 207 -5.48 11.88 17.67
CA LEU A 207 -4.89 12.01 16.33
C LEU A 207 -3.38 11.74 16.38
N LEU A 208 -2.67 12.33 17.34
CA LEU A 208 -1.22 12.15 17.48
C LEU A 208 -0.86 10.70 17.80
N LYS A 209 -1.52 10.09 18.79
CA LYS A 209 -1.26 8.68 19.17
C LYS A 209 -1.56 7.73 18.01
N PHE A 210 -2.69 7.92 17.33
CA PHE A 210 -3.07 7.11 16.18
C PHE A 210 -2.08 7.29 15.03
N GLY A 211 -1.80 8.54 14.65
CA GLY A 211 -0.88 8.85 13.56
C GLY A 211 0.52 8.32 13.80
N LEU A 212 1.04 8.44 15.03
CA LEU A 212 2.35 7.90 15.41
C LEU A 212 2.38 6.38 15.35
N LEU A 213 1.36 5.71 15.93
CA LEU A 213 1.26 4.25 15.90
C LEU A 213 1.19 3.74 14.46
N THR A 214 0.26 4.26 13.67
CA THR A 214 0.07 3.86 12.27
C THR A 214 1.32 4.15 11.44
N SER A 215 1.94 5.33 11.58
CA SER A 215 3.20 5.62 10.87
C SER A 215 4.31 4.64 11.23
N THR A 216 4.44 4.31 12.51
CA THR A 216 5.46 3.36 13.00
C THR A 216 5.23 1.96 12.46
N LEU A 217 3.97 1.49 12.48
CA LEU A 217 3.59 0.19 11.92
C LEU A 217 3.89 0.13 10.43
N LEU A 218 3.48 1.14 9.65
CA LEU A 218 3.70 1.17 8.21
C LEU A 218 5.18 1.28 7.85
N LEU A 219 5.94 2.10 8.57
CA LEU A 219 7.39 2.20 8.41
C LEU A 219 8.08 0.89 8.74
N GLY A 220 7.71 0.24 9.85
CA GLY A 220 8.22 -1.08 10.23
C GLY A 220 7.93 -2.13 9.16
N SER A 221 6.70 -2.20 8.66
CA SER A 221 6.33 -3.10 7.57
C SER A 221 7.12 -2.82 6.29
N TYR A 222 7.32 -1.55 5.94
CA TYR A 222 8.09 -1.18 4.76
C TYR A 222 9.57 -1.53 4.88
N LEU A 223 10.19 -1.25 6.02
CA LEU A 223 11.58 -1.60 6.31
C LEU A 223 11.77 -3.11 6.29
N LEU A 224 10.83 -3.88 6.85
CA LEU A 224 10.86 -5.34 6.79
C LEU A 224 10.91 -5.84 5.34
N VAL A 225 9.98 -5.39 4.50
CA VAL A 225 9.95 -5.75 3.07
C VAL A 225 11.24 -5.33 2.36
N TRP A 226 11.75 -4.13 2.65
CA TRP A 226 12.97 -3.62 2.04
C TRP A 226 14.21 -4.42 2.43
N LEU A 227 14.36 -4.79 3.71
CA LEU A 227 15.48 -5.59 4.22
C LEU A 227 15.42 -7.02 3.67
N VAL A 228 14.24 -7.66 3.71
CA VAL A 228 14.02 -8.99 3.12
C VAL A 228 14.40 -8.98 1.64
N GLY A 229 13.91 -8.00 0.86
CA GLY A 229 14.27 -7.86 -0.55
C GLY A 229 15.75 -7.59 -0.78
N ARG A 230 16.46 -6.95 0.16
CA ARG A 230 17.90 -6.69 0.05
C ARG A 230 18.75 -7.91 0.35
N PHE A 231 18.40 -8.70 1.36
CA PHE A 231 19.23 -9.80 1.86
C PHE A 231 18.87 -11.17 1.27
N LEU A 232 17.59 -11.43 0.97
CA LEU A 232 17.17 -12.74 0.42
C LEU A 232 17.29 -12.81 -1.10
N VAL A 233 17.30 -11.67 -1.81
CA VAL A 233 17.25 -11.64 -3.29
C VAL A 233 18.59 -11.26 -3.93
N ARG A 234 19.53 -10.65 -3.18
CA ARG A 234 20.90 -10.41 -3.68
C ARG A 234 21.84 -11.49 -3.14
N PRO A 235 22.55 -12.24 -4.00
CA PRO A 235 23.56 -13.16 -3.51
C PRO A 235 24.66 -12.39 -2.77
N ALA A 236 25.13 -12.96 -1.66
CA ALA A 236 26.28 -12.46 -0.93
C ALA A 236 27.45 -12.22 -1.90
N HIS A 237 28.11 -11.07 -1.78
CA HIS A 237 29.33 -10.82 -2.53
C HIS A 237 30.34 -11.93 -2.19
N PRO A 238 31.03 -12.54 -3.19
CA PRO A 238 32.23 -13.26 -2.85
C PRO A 238 33.22 -12.23 -2.30
N VAL A 239 33.59 -12.41 -1.04
CA VAL A 239 34.71 -11.72 -0.42
C VAL A 239 35.92 -11.98 -1.32
N ARG A 240 36.52 -10.92 -1.86
CA ARG A 240 37.78 -11.01 -2.58
C ARG A 240 38.91 -11.28 -1.61
#